data_AF-A0ABD5S485-F1
#
_entry.id   AF-A0ABD5S485-F1
#
_cell.length_a   1.000
_cell.length_b   1.000
_cell.length_c   1.000
_cell.angle_alpha   90.00
_cell.angle_beta   90.00
_cell.angle_gamma   90.00
#
_symmetry.space_group_name_H-M   'P 1'
#
loop_
_entity.id
_entity.type
_entity.pdbx_description
1 polymer ?
#
loop_
_entity_poly.entity_id
_entity_poly.type
_entity_poly.pdbx_seq_one_letter_code
_entity_poly.pdbx_strand_id
1 'polypeptide(L)' 'MRVVVPFAAERPKTRLGDVLDPVERRSFARAMLREVVG' A
#
# COMPACT_ATOMS: atom_id res chain seq x y z
N MET A 1 0.77 -21.87 10.99
CA MET A 1 -0.43 -21.03 10.79
C MET A 1 -0.26 -20.25 9.49
N ARG A 2 -1.29 -20.13 8.65
CA ARG A 2 -1.23 -19.41 7.36
C ARG A 2 -2.10 -18.16 7.43
N VAL A 3 -1.51 -17.00 7.15
CA VAL A 3 -2.19 -15.70 7.10
C VAL A 3 -2.16 -15.19 5.67
N VAL A 4 -3.27 -14.59 5.22
CA VAL A 4 -3.40 -13.97 3.90
C VAL A 4 -3.85 -12.53 4.10
N VAL A 5 -3.13 -11.59 3.50
CA VAL A 5 -3.40 -10.15 3.59
C VAL A 5 -3.80 -9.63 2.22
N PRO A 6 -5.06 -9.20 2.03
CA PRO A 6 -5.48 -8.55 0.79
C PRO A 6 -4.73 -7.24 0.54
N PHE A 7 -4.24 -7.05 -0.68
CA PHE A 7 -3.48 -5.86 -1.07
C PHE A 7 -3.85 -5.41 -2.48
N ALA A 8 -4.29 -4.15 -2.62
CA ALA A 8 -4.61 -3.54 -3.91
C ALA A 8 -3.36 -2.85 -4.49
N ALA A 9 -2.75 -3.45 -5.52
CA ALA A 9 -1.46 -3.00 -6.06
C ALA A 9 -1.59 -1.88 -7.10
N GLU A 10 -2.72 -1.83 -7.82
CA GLU A 10 -2.90 -1.02 -9.02
C GLU A 10 -3.23 0.43 -8.69
N ARG A 11 -4.16 0.65 -7.75
CA ARG A 11 -4.63 1.98 -7.33
C ARG A 11 -4.69 2.12 -5.81
N PRO A 12 -3.54 1.99 -5.12
CA PRO A 12 -3.52 2.05 -3.67
C PRO A 12 -3.78 3.48 -3.17
N LYS A 13 -4.39 3.58 -1.98
CA LYS A 13 -4.45 4.82 -1.19
C LYS A 13 -5.03 6.02 -1.97
N THR A 14 -6.13 5.81 -2.71
CA THR A 14 -6.75 6.86 -3.54
C THR A 14 -7.10 8.14 -2.78
N ARG A 15 -7.51 8.02 -1.52
CA ARG A 15 -7.80 9.15 -0.62
C ARG A 15 -6.57 10.00 -0.24
N LEU A 16 -5.35 9.51 -0.45
CA LEU A 16 -4.12 10.28 -0.25
C LEU A 16 -3.70 11.06 -1.51
N GLY A 17 -4.55 11.11 -2.54
CA GLY A 17 -4.23 11.74 -3.82
C GLY A 17 -3.96 13.25 -3.74
N ASP A 18 -4.45 13.91 -2.70
CA ASP A 18 -4.24 15.35 -2.50
C ASP A 18 -2.86 15.68 -1.93
N VAL A 19 -2.13 14.67 -1.42
CA VAL A 19 -0.83 14.84 -0.73
C VAL A 19 0.28 13.96 -1.29
N LEU A 20 -0.06 12.85 -1.97
CA LEU A 20 0.88 11.91 -2.56
C LEU A 20 0.54 11.65 -4.03
N ASP A 21 1.56 11.72 -4.88
CA ASP A 21 1.43 11.37 -6.29
C ASP A 21 1.19 9.85 -6.49
N PRO A 22 0.87 9.37 -7.71
CA PRO A 22 0.66 7.95 -7.96
C PRO A 22 1.86 7.04 -7.62
N VAL A 23 3.10 7.49 -7.82
CA VAL A 23 4.33 6.75 -7.49
C VAL A 23 4.49 6.67 -5.98
N GLU A 24 4.37 7.79 -5.28
CA GLU A 24 4.49 7.88 -3.83
C GLU A 24 3.46 7.00 -3.13
N ARG A 25 2.20 7.00 -3.59
CA ARG A 25 1.16 6.11 -3.04
C ARG A 25 1.50 4.63 -3.20
N ARG A 26 2.11 4.22 -4.32
CA ARG A 26 2.57 2.84 -4.52
C ARG A 26 3.71 2.50 -3.57
N SER A 27 4.70 3.39 -3.45
CA SER A 27 5.83 3.21 -2.54
C SER A 27 5.38 3.12 -1.07
N PHE A 28 4.49 4.03 -0.67
CA PHE A 28 3.90 4.06 0.67
C PHE A 28 3.11 2.78 0.97
N ALA A 29 2.26 2.33 0.03
CA ALA A 29 1.50 1.09 0.20
C ALA A 29 2.41 -0.14 0.36
N ARG A 30 3.51 -0.23 -0.39
CA ARG A 30 4.50 -1.31 -0.25
C ARG A 30 5.24 -1.22 1.09
N ALA A 31 5.58 -0.02 1.56
CA ALA A 31 6.20 0.15 2.86
C ALA A 31 5.28 -0.35 4.00
N MET A 32 4.00 0.03 3.98
CA MET A 32 3.01 -0.47 4.93
C MET A 32 2.85 -2.00 4.86
N LEU A 33 2.81 -2.58 3.65
CA LEU A 33 2.70 -4.03 3.50
C LEU A 33 3.89 -4.75 4.12
N ARG A 34 5.11 -4.26 3.90
CA ARG A 34 6.34 -4.83 4.51
C ARG A 34 6.26 -4.86 6.03
N GLU A 35 5.72 -3.82 6.65
CA GLU A 35 5.54 -3.76 8.10
C GLU A 35 4.51 -4.78 8.61
N VAL A 36 3.44 -5.05 7.84
CA VAL A 36 2.40 -6.01 8.23
C VAL A 36 2.85 -7.47 8.08
N VAL A 37 3.75 -7.75 7.13
CA VAL A 37 4.22 -9.12 6.84
C VAL A 37 5.57 -9.46 7.47
N GLY A 38 6.25 -8.46 8.06
CA GLY A 38 7.48 -8.63 8.84
C GLY A 38 7.16 -9.09 10.27
#